data_AF-A0A9W9Y8G2-F1
#
_entry.id   AF-A0A9W9Y8G2-F1
#
_cell.length_a   1.000
_cell.length_b   1.000
_cell.length_c   1.000
_cell.angle_alpha   90.00
_cell.angle_beta   90.00
_cell.angle_gamma   90.00
#
_symmetry.space_group_name_H-M   'P 1'
#
loop_
_entity.id
_entity.type
_entity.pdbx_description
1 polymer ?
#
loop_
_entity_poly.entity_id
_entity_poly.type
_entity_poly.pdbx_seq_one_letter_code
_entity_poly.pdbx_strand_id
1 'polypeptide(L)'
;MTVPWFVSLLVLLSFLVTAETKNPALFNGEEDILYERVGCFKDTLAEPRPLPVLVKNYRWPSQIDWKNLNKTIRACAEEVKDAGFLYFGLQFYGECWSGPQAHLTYDEDGESENCKLGVGKARTNFVYRLVIKGKEMSDDGM
;
A
#
# COMPACT_ATOMS: atom_id res chain seq x y z
N MET A 1 75.57 -27.18 -9.16
CA MET A 1 74.30 -26.89 -9.87
C MET A 1 73.44 -26.08 -8.91
N THR A 2 73.67 -24.76 -8.78
CA THR A 2 73.10 -23.64 -9.57
C THR A 2 71.74 -23.16 -9.05
N VAL A 3 71.74 -21.98 -8.41
CA VAL A 3 70.57 -21.16 -8.02
C VAL A 3 70.15 -20.23 -9.17
N PRO A 4 68.86 -19.87 -9.29
CA PRO A 4 68.39 -18.53 -8.87
C PRO A 4 67.02 -18.57 -8.14
N TRP A 5 66.53 -17.63 -7.32
CA TRP A 5 66.78 -16.19 -7.06
C TRP A 5 66.29 -15.19 -8.14
N PHE A 6 64.97 -15.14 -8.32
CA PHE A 6 64.14 -14.03 -8.84
C PHE A 6 62.72 -14.19 -8.23
N VAL A 7 61.89 -13.19 -7.89
CA VAL A 7 62.07 -11.74 -7.60
C VAL A 7 60.86 -11.25 -6.74
N SER A 8 60.79 -9.95 -6.39
CA SER A 8 59.70 -9.14 -5.82
C SER A 8 58.24 -9.56 -6.13
N LEU A 9 57.21 -9.25 -5.31
CA LEU A 9 56.91 -7.91 -4.74
C LEU A 9 55.99 -7.97 -3.49
N LEU A 10 55.99 -6.88 -2.70
CA LEU A 10 55.01 -6.52 -1.67
C LEU A 10 53.56 -6.63 -2.21
N VAL A 11 52.52 -6.90 -1.42
CA VAL A 11 51.96 -5.99 -0.40
C VAL A 11 51.32 -6.77 0.76
N LEU A 12 51.65 -6.34 1.99
CA LEU A 12 50.86 -6.65 3.19
C LEU A 12 49.47 -6.02 3.05
N LEU A 13 48.41 -6.77 3.23
CA LEU A 13 47.19 -6.24 3.84
C LEU A 13 46.34 -7.36 4.43
N SER A 14 46.33 -7.40 5.75
CA SER A 14 45.28 -8.00 6.54
C SER A 14 43.96 -7.28 6.28
N PHE A 15 43.25 -7.70 5.24
CA PHE A 15 41.80 -7.71 5.28
C PHE A 15 41.43 -9.08 5.89
N LEU A 16 41.27 -9.23 7.21
CA LEU A 16 40.15 -8.63 7.93
C LEU A 16 39.12 -8.13 6.92
N VAL A 17 38.24 -9.04 6.49
CA VAL A 17 36.91 -8.63 6.09
C VAL A 17 36.37 -7.91 7.31
N THR A 18 36.53 -6.59 7.33
CA THR A 18 35.58 -5.72 7.97
C THR A 18 34.28 -6.10 7.31
N ALA A 19 33.50 -6.94 8.00
CA ALA A 19 32.08 -6.86 7.88
C ALA A 19 31.79 -5.41 8.24
N GLU A 20 31.76 -4.56 7.22
CA GLU A 20 31.16 -3.25 7.30
C GLU A 20 29.80 -3.54 7.89
N THR A 21 29.61 -3.08 9.12
CA THR A 21 28.30 -3.04 9.72
C THR A 21 27.46 -2.29 8.71
N LYS A 22 26.63 -3.01 7.94
CA LYS A 22 25.61 -2.40 7.10
C LYS A 22 24.80 -1.57 8.07
N ASN A 23 25.10 -0.27 8.15
CA ASN A 23 24.59 0.58 9.20
C ASN A 23 23.07 0.45 9.14
N PRO A 24 22.42 -0.10 10.19
CA PRO A 24 21.01 -0.49 10.11
C PRO A 24 20.16 0.76 10.30
N ALA A 25 20.23 1.67 9.33
CA ALA A 25 19.54 2.94 9.30
C ALA A 25 19.27 3.33 7.84
N LEU A 26 17.97 3.39 7.51
CA LEU A 26 17.40 4.11 6.38
C LEU A 26 17.47 3.47 4.96
N PHE A 27 17.09 2.19 4.88
CA PHE A 27 16.05 1.82 3.91
C PHE A 27 14.73 1.61 4.64
N ASN A 28 14.19 2.70 5.20
CA ASN A 28 12.75 2.76 5.48
C ASN A 28 12.06 2.92 4.12
N GLY A 29 11.87 1.81 3.43
CA GLY A 29 11.05 1.75 2.22
C GLY A 29 9.59 1.94 2.59
N GLU A 30 9.18 3.19 2.80
CA GLU A 30 7.80 3.62 2.65
C GLU A 30 7.45 3.37 1.17
N GLU A 31 6.96 2.17 0.88
CA GLU A 31 6.49 1.82 -0.45
C GLU A 31 5.26 2.67 -0.76
N ASP A 32 5.48 3.74 -1.50
CA ASP A 32 4.49 4.78 -1.78
C ASP A 32 3.22 4.15 -2.38
N ILE A 33 2.18 4.01 -1.55
CA ILE A 33 1.00 3.23 -1.90
C ILE A 33 0.17 3.96 -2.95
N LEU A 34 0.16 3.40 -4.17
CA LEU A 34 -0.52 3.99 -5.30
C LEU A 34 -1.96 3.49 -5.39
N TYR A 35 -2.88 4.43 -5.59
CA TYR A 35 -4.29 4.15 -5.80
C TYR A 35 -4.96 5.20 -6.68
N GLU A 36 -5.93 4.76 -7.47
CA GLU A 36 -6.72 5.56 -8.39
C GLU A 36 -8.10 5.86 -7.78
N ARG A 37 -8.64 7.05 -8.05
CA ARG A 37 -10.03 7.39 -7.73
C ARG A 37 -10.94 6.75 -8.77
N VAL A 38 -11.86 5.87 -8.34
CA VAL A 38 -12.82 5.22 -9.22
C VAL A 38 -14.10 6.07 -9.34
N GLY A 39 -14.72 6.44 -8.22
CA GLY A 39 -15.96 7.22 -8.24
C GLY A 39 -16.71 7.25 -6.92
N CYS A 40 -17.97 7.66 -6.97
CA CYS A 40 -18.86 7.74 -5.81
C CYS A 40 -20.11 6.89 -6.07
N PHE A 41 -20.36 5.91 -5.21
CA PHE A 41 -21.38 4.89 -5.43
C PHE A 41 -22.24 4.71 -4.19
N LYS A 42 -23.52 4.37 -4.39
CA LYS A 42 -24.44 4.13 -3.29
C LYS A 42 -24.04 2.88 -2.51
N ASP A 43 -24.61 2.77 -1.32
CA ASP A 43 -24.57 1.56 -0.52
C ASP A 43 -25.91 1.45 0.20
N THR A 44 -26.78 0.61 -0.34
CA THR A 44 -28.16 0.44 0.16
C THR A 44 -28.19 -0.27 1.52
N LEU A 45 -27.06 -0.84 1.95
CA LEU A 45 -26.92 -1.74 3.11
C LEU A 45 -27.72 -3.05 2.94
N ALA A 46 -28.15 -3.39 1.72
CA ALA A 46 -28.68 -4.70 1.40
C ALA A 46 -27.54 -5.73 1.35
N GLU A 47 -27.79 -6.97 1.78
CA GLU A 47 -26.77 -8.03 1.73
C GLU A 47 -26.96 -8.94 0.51
N PRO A 48 -25.88 -9.32 -0.21
CA PRO A 48 -24.49 -8.89 0.00
C PRO A 48 -24.27 -7.42 -0.38
N ARG A 49 -23.56 -6.66 0.45
CA ARG A 49 -23.22 -5.27 0.13
C ARG A 49 -22.19 -5.18 -1.01
N PRO A 50 -22.21 -4.09 -1.82
CA PRO A 50 -21.19 -3.81 -2.85
C PRO A 50 -19.74 -3.97 -2.38
N LEU A 51 -19.47 -3.57 -1.13
CA LEU A 51 -18.20 -3.77 -0.43
C LEU A 51 -18.48 -4.44 0.92
N PRO A 52 -18.47 -5.78 1.00
CA PRO A 52 -19.03 -6.51 2.15
C PRO A 52 -18.13 -6.58 3.40
N VAL A 53 -16.83 -6.25 3.28
CA VAL A 53 -15.86 -6.39 4.38
C VAL A 53 -15.52 -5.03 4.99
N LEU A 54 -15.85 -4.81 6.26
CA LEU A 54 -15.32 -3.69 7.04
C LEU A 54 -13.89 -3.99 7.46
N VAL A 55 -12.92 -3.45 6.72
CA VAL A 55 -11.48 -3.62 7.00
C VAL A 55 -11.08 -2.84 8.25
N LYS A 56 -11.51 -1.57 8.35
CA LYS A 56 -11.19 -0.70 9.50
C LYS A 56 -12.27 0.35 9.73
N ASN A 57 -12.47 0.74 11.00
CA ASN A 57 -13.35 1.84 11.36
C ASN A 57 -12.56 2.95 12.09
N TYR A 58 -12.19 3.99 11.36
CA TYR A 58 -11.46 5.15 11.88
C TYR A 58 -12.35 6.13 12.67
N ARG A 59 -13.65 5.84 12.84
CA ARG A 59 -14.60 6.70 13.54
C ARG A 59 -14.62 6.46 15.06
N TRP A 60 -14.16 5.30 15.54
CA TRP A 60 -14.22 4.95 16.97
C TRP A 60 -12.99 4.15 17.48
N PRO A 61 -12.15 4.74 18.36
CA PRO A 61 -12.08 6.17 18.67
C PRO A 61 -11.78 6.96 17.38
N SER A 62 -12.19 8.23 17.32
CA SER A 62 -12.03 9.03 16.09
C SER A 62 -10.55 9.26 15.76
N GLN A 63 -10.08 8.59 14.72
CA GLN A 63 -8.74 8.71 14.11
C GLN A 63 -8.76 9.62 12.85
N ILE A 64 -9.94 10.10 12.44
CA ILE A 64 -10.11 10.98 11.27
C ILE A 64 -9.46 12.36 11.51
N ASP A 65 -8.48 12.71 10.69
CA ASP A 65 -8.01 14.09 10.54
C ASP A 65 -8.97 14.87 9.63
N TRP A 66 -9.93 15.56 10.24
CA TRP A 66 -10.93 16.38 9.52
C TRP A 66 -10.32 17.53 8.71
N LYS A 67 -9.06 17.90 8.94
CA LYS A 67 -8.34 18.91 8.12
C LYS A 67 -7.64 18.26 6.91
N ASN A 68 -7.38 16.96 6.94
CA ASN A 68 -6.72 16.24 5.86
C ASN A 68 -7.19 14.78 5.75
N LEU A 69 -8.36 14.59 5.12
CA LEU A 69 -8.97 13.28 4.88
C LEU A 69 -8.10 12.33 4.03
N ASN A 70 -7.10 12.84 3.30
CA ASN A 70 -6.15 11.98 2.57
C ASN A 70 -5.36 11.05 3.51
N LYS A 71 -5.19 11.41 4.80
CA LYS A 71 -4.61 10.49 5.79
C LYS A 71 -5.49 9.25 6.00
N THR A 72 -6.80 9.45 6.17
CA THR A 72 -7.77 8.35 6.32
C THR A 72 -7.87 7.52 5.03
N ILE A 73 -7.82 8.17 3.87
CA ILE A 73 -7.85 7.48 2.56
C ILE A 73 -6.59 6.60 2.39
N ARG A 74 -5.39 7.14 2.68
CA ARG A 74 -4.14 6.37 2.60
C ARG A 74 -4.12 5.21 3.60
N ALA A 75 -4.48 5.46 4.87
CA ALA A 75 -4.52 4.40 5.89
C ALA A 75 -5.47 3.26 5.49
N CYS A 76 -6.63 3.60 4.89
CA CYS A 76 -7.53 2.58 4.36
C CYS A 76 -6.90 1.80 3.19
N ALA A 77 -6.20 2.48 2.27
CA ALA A 77 -5.47 1.81 1.18
C ALA A 77 -4.43 0.82 1.72
N GLU A 78 -3.68 1.19 2.77
CA GLU A 78 -2.67 0.36 3.42
C GLU A 78 -3.29 -0.91 4.01
N GLU A 79 -4.35 -0.79 4.81
CA GLU A 79 -4.98 -1.95 5.43
C GLU A 79 -5.73 -2.85 4.42
N VAL A 80 -6.18 -2.29 3.30
CA VAL A 80 -6.76 -3.03 2.17
C VAL A 80 -5.69 -3.80 1.40
N LYS A 81 -4.50 -3.19 1.19
CA LYS A 81 -3.34 -3.85 0.58
C LYS A 81 -2.89 -5.02 1.45
N ASP A 82 -2.75 -4.81 2.75
CA ASP A 82 -2.33 -5.83 3.71
C ASP A 82 -3.38 -6.96 3.85
N ALA A 83 -4.67 -6.64 3.69
CA ALA A 83 -5.75 -7.63 3.60
C ALA A 83 -5.81 -8.39 2.25
N GLY A 84 -4.98 -8.02 1.25
CA GLY A 84 -4.93 -8.68 -0.06
C GLY A 84 -6.09 -8.34 -1.00
N PHE A 85 -6.81 -7.23 -0.76
CA PHE A 85 -7.88 -6.77 -1.65
C PHE A 85 -7.38 -5.70 -2.63
N LEU A 86 -8.10 -5.48 -3.74
CA LEU A 86 -7.69 -4.55 -4.81
C LEU A 86 -8.50 -3.25 -4.86
N TYR A 87 -9.69 -3.21 -4.27
CA TYR A 87 -10.61 -2.07 -4.31
C TYR A 87 -11.08 -1.74 -2.89
N PHE A 88 -11.26 -0.46 -2.60
CA PHE A 88 -11.76 -0.03 -1.29
C PHE A 88 -12.67 1.19 -1.39
N GLY A 89 -13.58 1.32 -0.43
CA GLY A 89 -14.51 2.42 -0.29
C GLY A 89 -14.39 3.06 1.08
N LEU A 90 -14.42 4.40 1.12
CA LEU A 90 -14.61 5.12 2.37
C LEU A 90 -16.09 5.49 2.50
N GLN A 91 -16.76 4.91 3.50
CA GLN A 91 -18.11 5.26 3.92
C GLN A 91 -18.08 6.15 5.15
N PHE A 92 -19.09 7.01 5.27
CA PHE A 92 -19.34 7.87 6.44
C PHE A 92 -18.07 8.55 7.00
N TYR A 93 -17.24 9.07 6.10
CA TYR A 93 -15.94 9.72 6.32
C TYR A 93 -14.77 8.87 6.87
N GLY A 94 -14.97 7.61 7.25
CA GLY A 94 -13.89 6.82 7.87
C GLY A 94 -14.19 5.35 8.18
N GLU A 95 -15.23 4.77 7.62
CA GLU A 95 -15.40 3.32 7.58
C GLU A 95 -14.76 2.82 6.27
N CYS A 96 -13.72 2.02 6.39
CA CYS A 96 -12.94 1.45 5.31
C CYS A 96 -13.55 0.11 4.91
N TRP A 97 -14.27 0.08 3.79
CA TRP A 97 -14.94 -1.09 3.26
C TRP A 97 -14.20 -1.66 2.04
N SER A 98 -14.23 -2.98 1.85
CA SER A 98 -13.58 -3.68 0.75
C SER A 98 -14.23 -5.06 0.52
N GLY A 99 -13.60 -5.93 -0.25
CA GLY A 99 -13.99 -7.33 -0.43
C GLY A 99 -13.27 -8.01 -1.59
N PRO A 100 -13.29 -9.35 -1.66
CA PRO A 100 -12.58 -10.12 -2.70
C PRO A 100 -13.12 -9.84 -4.12
N GLN A 101 -14.43 -9.63 -4.25
CA GLN A 101 -15.12 -9.33 -5.51
C GLN A 101 -15.37 -7.84 -5.71
N ALA A 102 -14.82 -6.96 -4.86
CA ALA A 102 -15.05 -5.52 -4.90
C ALA A 102 -14.72 -4.86 -6.24
N HIS A 103 -13.91 -5.48 -7.10
CA HIS A 103 -13.60 -5.03 -8.45
C HIS A 103 -14.73 -5.23 -9.48
N LEU A 104 -15.76 -6.02 -9.12
CA LEU A 104 -16.95 -6.31 -9.91
C LEU A 104 -18.23 -5.72 -9.29
N THR A 105 -18.25 -5.55 -7.97
CA THR A 105 -19.48 -5.27 -7.20
C THR A 105 -19.60 -3.83 -6.71
N TYR A 106 -18.55 -2.99 -6.80
CA TYR A 106 -18.50 -1.68 -6.13
C TYR A 106 -19.59 -0.68 -6.57
N ASP A 107 -20.19 -0.87 -7.74
CA ASP A 107 -21.18 0.01 -8.37
C ASP A 107 -22.57 -0.64 -8.57
N GLU A 108 -22.85 -1.81 -7.99
CA GLU A 108 -24.13 -2.52 -8.14
C GLU A 108 -25.35 -1.70 -7.67
N ASP A 109 -25.21 -0.87 -6.62
CA ASP A 109 -26.25 0.07 -6.16
C ASP A 109 -26.30 1.40 -6.98
N GLY A 110 -25.42 1.53 -7.98
CA GLY A 110 -25.29 2.66 -8.89
C GLY A 110 -24.64 3.91 -8.30
N GLU A 111 -24.38 4.89 -9.17
CA GLU A 111 -23.69 6.14 -8.83
C GLU A 111 -24.39 7.00 -7.75
N SER A 112 -23.61 7.82 -7.06
CA SER A 112 -24.06 8.74 -6.00
C SER A 112 -23.30 10.07 -6.12
N GLU A 113 -23.96 11.18 -5.80
CA GLU A 113 -23.28 12.47 -5.60
C GLU A 113 -22.92 12.70 -4.12
N ASN A 114 -23.28 11.77 -3.23
CA ASN A 114 -23.19 11.96 -1.78
C ASN A 114 -21.78 11.68 -1.19
N CYS A 115 -20.74 11.98 -1.95
CA CYS A 115 -19.35 12.02 -1.48
C CYS A 115 -18.88 13.46 -1.30
N LYS A 116 -17.78 13.65 -0.57
CA LYS A 116 -17.09 14.94 -0.45
C LYS A 116 -15.62 14.70 -0.14
N LEU A 117 -14.71 15.40 -0.83
CA LEU A 117 -13.26 15.35 -0.58
C LEU A 117 -12.66 13.91 -0.59
N GLY A 118 -13.15 13.05 -1.49
CA GLY A 118 -12.64 11.67 -1.63
C GLY A 118 -13.19 10.67 -0.61
N VAL A 119 -14.20 11.02 0.20
CA VAL A 119 -14.88 10.06 1.07
C VAL A 119 -16.40 10.13 0.90
N GLY A 120 -17.08 9.00 1.07
CA GLY A 120 -18.52 8.90 1.09
C GLY A 120 -19.11 9.40 2.40
N LYS A 121 -20.35 9.92 2.35
CA LYS A 121 -21.15 10.21 3.56
C LYS A 121 -21.92 8.95 3.99
N ALA A 122 -23.05 9.10 4.67
CA ALA A 122 -23.90 7.95 5.01
C ALA A 122 -24.44 7.26 3.74
N ARG A 123 -24.43 5.92 3.73
CA ARG A 123 -24.97 5.06 2.64
C ARG A 123 -24.39 5.35 1.25
N THR A 124 -23.09 5.63 1.20
CA THR A 124 -22.35 5.93 -0.02
C THR A 124 -20.87 5.65 0.23
N ASN A 125 -20.20 5.03 -0.73
CA ASN A 125 -18.76 4.81 -0.75
C ASN A 125 -18.12 5.74 -1.77
N PHE A 126 -17.05 6.45 -1.41
CA PHE A 126 -16.10 6.91 -2.43
C PHE A 126 -15.09 5.78 -2.65
N VAL A 127 -15.05 5.25 -3.87
CA VAL A 127 -14.31 4.04 -4.22
C VAL A 127 -12.98 4.35 -4.89
N TYR A 128 -11.99 3.54 -4.55
CA TYR A 128 -10.62 3.58 -5.01
C TYR A 128 -10.17 2.19 -5.46
N ARG A 129 -9.19 2.16 -6.35
CA ARG A 129 -8.51 0.95 -6.85
C ARG A 129 -7.03 1.04 -6.52
N LEU A 130 -6.45 0.01 -5.91
CA LEU A 130 -5.00 -0.09 -5.70
C LEU A 130 -4.27 -0.32 -7.03
N VAL A 131 -3.15 0.38 -7.21
CA VAL A 131 -2.25 0.20 -8.35
C VAL A 131 -1.05 -0.62 -7.89
N ILE A 132 -1.13 -1.93 -8.10
CA ILE A 132 -0.02 -2.84 -7.83
C ILE A 132 1.08 -2.59 -8.88
N LYS A 133 2.17 -1.94 -8.47
CA LYS A 133 3.40 -1.96 -9.26
C LYS A 133 3.97 -3.37 -9.20
N GLY A 134 4.07 -4.02 -10.36
CA GLY A 134 4.89 -5.22 -10.47
C GLY A 134 6.31 -4.87 -10.05
N LYS A 135 6.87 -5.60 -9.08
CA LYS A 135 8.30 -5.55 -8.82
C LYS A 135 8.98 -6.04 -10.10
N GLU A 136 9.66 -5.16 -10.81
CA GLU A 136 10.51 -5.58 -11.93
C GLU A 136 11.47 -6.65 -11.39
N MET A 137 11.44 -7.82 -12.01
CA MET A 137 12.43 -8.85 -11.80
C MET A 137 13.74 -8.25 -12.30
N SER A 138 14.63 -7.86 -11.40
CA SER A 138 15.98 -7.41 -11.74
C SER A 138 16.73 -8.60 -12.34
N ASP A 139 16.77 -8.67 -13.66
CA ASP A 139 17.39 -9.73 -14.46
C ASP A 139 18.93 -9.59 -14.49
N ASP A 140 19.53 -9.45 -13.30
CA ASP A 140 20.97 -9.42 -13.09
C ASP A 140 21.48 -10.87 -12.93
N GLY A 141 21.68 -11.58 -14.05
CA GLY A 141 21.91 -13.03 -13.94
C GLY A 141 22.34 -13.85 -15.16
N MET A 142 23.07 -13.30 -16.15
CA MET A 142 23.88 -14.11 -17.08
C MET A 142 25.10 -13.35 -17.62
#